data_AF-A0A8K1UIS7-F1
#
_entry.id   AF-A0A8K1UIS7-F1
#
_cell.length_a   1.000
_cell.length_b   1.000
_cell.length_c   1.000
_cell.angle_alpha   90.00
_cell.angle_beta   90.00
_cell.angle_gamma   90.00
#
_symmetry.space_group_name_H-M   'P 1'
#
loop_
_entity.id
_entity.type
_entity.pdbx_description
1 polymer ?
#
loop_
_entity_poly.entity_id
_entity_poly.type
_entity_poly.pdbx_seq_one_letter_code
_entity_poly.pdbx_strand_id
1 'polypeptide(L)'
;NRLYIGWFGCLMIPTLLTAASCYIIAFIAAPPVDIDGIREPVAGSLLYGNNIISGAVIPSSNAIGIHFYPIWEAASVEEWLYNGGPYQLIVFHFLLGV
;
A
#
# COMPACT_ATOMS: atom_id res chain seq x y z
N ASN A 1 10.18 -30.05 5.37
CA ASN A 1 9.52 -28.91 6.04
C ASN A 1 8.02 -29.07 5.98
N ARG A 2 7.29 -28.59 7.00
CA ARG A 2 5.80 -28.63 7.05
C ARG A 2 5.14 -27.77 5.97
N LEU A 3 5.82 -26.71 5.55
CA LEU A 3 5.51 -25.90 4.38
C LEU A 3 6.71 -25.99 3.43
N TYR A 4 6.47 -26.28 2.15
CA TYR A 4 7.51 -26.33 1.14
C TYR A 4 8.02 -24.91 0.85
N ILE A 5 9.34 -24.77 0.65
CA ILE A 5 9.97 -23.49 0.35
C ILE A 5 10.31 -23.47 -1.14
N GLY A 6 11.29 -24.27 -1.56
CA GLY A 6 11.81 -24.21 -2.93
C GLY A 6 12.49 -22.86 -3.23
N TRP A 7 13.06 -22.72 -4.43
CA TRP A 7 13.73 -21.48 -4.82
C TRP A 7 12.75 -20.30 -4.96
N PHE A 8 11.53 -20.56 -5.44
CA PHE A 8 10.47 -19.54 -5.51
C PHE A 8 9.98 -19.10 -4.14
N GLY A 9 9.96 -20.00 -3.14
CA GLY A 9 9.60 -19.65 -1.76
C GLY A 9 10.51 -18.59 -1.14
N CYS A 10 11.78 -18.52 -1.57
CA CYS A 10 12.71 -17.48 -1.14
C CYS A 10 12.28 -16.06 -1.56
N LEU A 11 11.50 -15.92 -2.65
CA LEU A 11 10.95 -14.64 -3.10
C LEU A 11 9.51 -14.45 -2.61
N MET A 12 8.68 -15.50 -2.72
CA MET A 12 7.27 -15.48 -2.33
C MET A 12 7.10 -15.09 -0.85
N ILE A 13 7.86 -15.70 0.06
CA ILE A 13 7.67 -15.48 1.51
C ILE A 13 7.91 -14.01 1.89
N PRO A 14 9.07 -13.39 1.59
CA PRO A 14 9.31 -12.00 1.99
C PRO A 14 8.37 -11.02 1.28
N THR A 15 8.05 -11.23 0.01
CA THR A 15 7.18 -10.31 -0.74
C THR A 15 5.74 -10.34 -0.22
N LEU A 16 5.16 -11.52 0.00
CA LEU A 16 3.81 -11.63 0.55
C LEU A 16 3.71 -11.14 2.00
N LEU A 17 4.76 -11.35 2.83
CA LEU A 17 4.78 -10.82 4.19
C LEU A 17 4.84 -9.28 4.21
N THR A 18 5.64 -8.68 3.32
CA THR A 18 5.70 -7.22 3.18
C THR A 18 4.37 -6.65 2.69
N ALA A 19 3.75 -7.27 1.68
CA ALA A 19 2.43 -6.83 1.18
C ALA A 19 1.35 -6.95 2.27
N ALA A 20 1.28 -8.08 2.98
CA ALA A 20 0.27 -8.32 4.01
C ALA A 20 0.44 -7.37 5.21
N SER A 21 1.67 -7.18 5.70
CA SER A 21 1.93 -6.27 6.83
C SER A 21 1.57 -4.82 6.49
N CYS A 22 1.96 -4.33 5.31
CA CYS A 22 1.61 -3.00 4.84
C CYS A 22 0.09 -2.85 4.67
N TYR A 23 -0.58 -3.81 4.05
CA TYR A 23 -2.03 -3.79 3.86
C TYR A 23 -2.79 -3.70 5.17
N ILE A 24 -2.45 -4.54 6.15
CA ILE A 24 -3.14 -4.55 7.46
C ILE A 24 -3.00 -3.20 8.16
N ILE A 25 -1.80 -2.63 8.20
CA ILE A 25 -1.56 -1.34 8.85
C ILE A 25 -2.29 -0.22 8.10
N ALA A 26 -2.19 -0.18 6.76
CA ALA A 26 -2.81 0.86 5.95
C ALA A 26 -4.34 0.82 6.03
N PHE A 27 -4.94 -0.37 5.96
CA PHE A 27 -6.39 -0.54 6.07
C PHE A 27 -6.93 -0.09 7.43
N ILE A 28 -6.15 -0.24 8.50
CA ILE A 28 -6.56 0.19 9.84
C ILE A 28 -6.33 1.70 10.03
N ALA A 29 -5.16 2.22 9.64
CA ALA A 29 -4.66 3.48 10.17
C ALA A 29 -4.13 4.49 9.13
N ALA A 30 -4.15 4.20 7.82
CA ALA A 30 -3.66 5.17 6.83
C ALA A 30 -4.48 6.48 6.87
N PRO A 31 -3.83 7.65 6.75
CA PRO A 31 -4.54 8.91 6.57
C PRO A 31 -5.23 8.98 5.20
N PRO A 32 -6.10 9.98 4.97
CA PRO A 32 -6.71 10.22 3.67
C PRO A 32 -5.68 10.46 2.56
N VAL A 33 -5.98 9.98 1.35
CA VAL A 33 -5.07 9.96 0.19
C VAL A 33 -5.64 10.76 -0.97
N ASP A 34 -4.84 11.62 -1.60
CA ASP A 34 -5.23 12.43 -2.77
C ASP A 34 -5.17 11.63 -4.08
N ILE A 35 -6.12 10.70 -4.25
CA ILE A 35 -6.17 9.75 -5.37
C ILE A 35 -6.17 10.43 -6.75
N ASP A 36 -6.93 11.50 -6.92
CA ASP A 36 -7.09 12.16 -8.22
C ASP A 36 -6.02 13.24 -8.46
N GLY A 37 -5.17 13.52 -7.47
CA GLY A 37 -4.12 14.54 -7.56
C GLY A 37 -4.64 15.97 -7.63
N ILE A 38 -5.89 16.18 -7.21
CA ILE A 38 -6.60 17.47 -7.24
C ILE A 38 -6.64 18.14 -5.86
N ARG A 39 -5.89 17.61 -4.88
CA ARG A 39 -5.89 18.04 -3.48
C ARG A 39 -7.22 17.76 -2.77
N GLU A 40 -7.87 16.66 -3.11
CA GLU A 40 -9.10 16.17 -2.46
C GLU A 40 -8.87 14.78 -1.84
N PRO A 41 -8.36 14.70 -0.61
CA PRO A 41 -8.03 13.43 0.00
C PRO A 41 -9.25 12.57 0.34
N VAL A 42 -9.21 11.29 -0.02
CA VAL A 42 -10.24 10.29 0.26
C VAL A 42 -9.82 9.45 1.46
N ALA A 43 -10.69 9.34 2.47
CA ALA A 43 -10.46 8.50 3.64
C ALA A 43 -10.78 7.03 3.33
N GLY A 44 -9.79 6.13 3.47
CA GLY A 44 -9.96 4.69 3.24
C GLY A 44 -9.87 3.80 4.47
N SER A 45 -9.28 4.28 5.57
CA SER A 45 -8.97 3.42 6.72
C SER A 45 -10.05 3.44 7.80
N LEU A 46 -10.03 2.41 8.65
CA LEU A 46 -11.01 2.24 9.75
C LEU A 46 -10.95 3.38 10.77
N LEU A 47 -9.75 3.79 11.18
CA LEU A 47 -9.58 4.89 12.14
C LEU A 47 -10.05 6.25 11.59
N TYR A 48 -10.22 6.37 10.27
CA TYR A 48 -10.74 7.57 9.60
C TYR A 48 -12.20 7.40 9.17
N GLY A 49 -12.99 6.60 9.90
CA GLY A 49 -14.45 6.58 9.80
C GLY A 49 -15.03 5.55 8.83
N ASN A 50 -14.21 4.62 8.32
CA ASN A 50 -14.69 3.52 7.48
C ASN A 50 -15.04 2.26 8.28
N ASN A 51 -15.93 1.46 7.72
CA ASN A 51 -16.22 0.10 8.19
C ASN A 51 -15.61 -0.93 7.21
N ILE A 52 -15.84 -2.22 7.43
CA ILE A 52 -15.27 -3.29 6.58
C ILE A 52 -15.76 -3.22 5.12
N ILE A 53 -16.95 -2.67 4.87
CA ILE A 53 -17.51 -2.54 3.51
C ILE A 53 -16.99 -1.30 2.81
N SER A 54 -16.85 -0.18 3.53
CA SER A 54 -16.42 1.10 2.96
C SER A 54 -14.90 1.29 2.96
N GLY A 55 -14.17 0.51 3.76
CA GLY A 55 -12.73 0.64 3.91
C GLY A 55 -11.96 0.14 2.68
N ALA A 56 -10.86 0.82 2.38
CA ALA A 56 -9.96 0.49 1.28
C ALA A 56 -8.56 1.06 1.52
N VAL A 57 -7.55 0.43 0.92
CA VAL A 57 -6.26 1.09 0.68
C VAL A 57 -6.40 1.88 -0.62
N ILE A 58 -6.43 3.20 -0.50
CA ILE A 58 -6.70 4.10 -1.62
C ILE A 58 -5.52 4.08 -2.62
N PRO A 59 -5.78 4.01 -3.94
CA PRO A 59 -4.75 4.08 -4.98
C PRO A 59 -3.83 5.30 -4.88
N SER A 60 -2.62 5.15 -5.43
CA SER A 60 -1.65 6.25 -5.49
C SER A 60 -2.16 7.42 -6.35
N SER A 61 -1.78 8.63 -5.95
CA SER A 61 -2.23 9.86 -6.61
C SER A 61 -1.98 9.88 -8.11
N ASN A 62 -2.94 10.40 -8.89
CA ASN A 62 -2.78 10.64 -10.32
C ASN A 62 -1.67 11.67 -10.62
N ALA A 63 -1.28 12.51 -9.66
CA ALA A 63 -0.11 13.39 -9.78
C ALA A 63 1.21 12.62 -9.91
N ILE A 64 1.27 11.37 -9.42
CA ILE A 64 2.40 10.44 -9.63
C ILE A 64 2.30 9.79 -11.01
N GLY A 65 1.08 9.54 -11.52
CA GLY A 65 0.87 8.82 -12.78
C GLY A 65 1.46 7.40 -12.72
N ILE A 66 2.32 7.06 -13.68
CA ILE A 66 3.01 5.76 -13.77
C ILE A 66 4.42 5.78 -13.17
N HIS A 67 4.82 6.87 -12.51
CA HIS A 67 6.12 6.94 -11.88
C HIS A 67 6.21 5.97 -10.70
N PHE A 68 7.40 5.37 -10.55
CA PHE A 68 7.70 4.51 -9.42
C PHE A 68 7.89 5.36 -8.17
N TYR A 69 7.06 5.14 -7.14
CA TYR A 69 7.03 5.97 -5.93
C TYR A 69 7.29 5.15 -4.65
N PRO A 70 8.53 4.68 -4.44
CA PRO A 70 8.95 4.03 -3.20
C PRO A 70 9.08 5.05 -2.07
N ILE A 71 9.17 4.56 -0.82
CA ILE A 71 9.25 5.40 0.38
C ILE A 71 10.38 6.44 0.31
N TRP A 72 11.51 6.11 -0.32
CA TRP A 72 12.67 7.00 -0.42
C TRP A 72 12.59 8.06 -1.52
N GLU A 73 11.56 8.03 -2.37
CA GLU A 73 11.28 9.14 -3.31
C GLU A 73 10.48 10.27 -2.65
N ALA A 74 9.84 10.01 -1.51
CA ALA A 74 9.14 11.04 -0.74
C ALA A 74 10.11 11.80 0.17
N ALA A 75 9.83 13.08 0.41
CA ALA A 75 10.59 13.89 1.37
C ALA A 75 10.31 13.48 2.82
N SER A 76 9.15 12.87 3.09
CA SER A 76 8.81 12.33 4.41
C SER A 76 7.82 11.17 4.32
N VAL A 77 7.63 10.47 5.45
CA VAL A 77 6.62 9.40 5.55
C VAL A 77 5.21 9.97 5.42
N GLU A 78 4.95 11.16 5.94
CA GLU A 78 3.65 11.83 5.83
C GLU A 78 3.31 12.15 4.38
N GLU A 79 4.27 12.65 3.59
CA GLU A 79 4.09 12.89 2.17
C GLU A 79 3.81 11.58 1.42
N TRP A 80 4.59 10.53 1.72
CA TRP A 80 4.41 9.22 1.11
C TRP A 80 3.01 8.65 1.38
N LEU A 81 2.50 8.82 2.61
CA LEU A 81 1.15 8.43 2.99
C LEU A 81 0.08 9.27 2.27
N TYR A 82 0.25 10.59 2.21
CA TYR A 82 -0.69 11.50 1.54
C TYR A 82 -0.87 11.16 0.05
N ASN A 83 0.20 10.75 -0.62
CA ASN A 83 0.19 10.42 -2.05
C ASN A 83 -0.18 8.95 -2.34
N GLY A 84 -0.56 8.16 -1.34
CA GLY A 84 -1.01 6.77 -1.54
C GLY A 84 0.12 5.79 -1.84
N GLY A 85 1.32 6.08 -1.36
CA GLY A 85 2.48 5.20 -1.47
C GLY A 85 2.27 3.73 -1.01
N PRO A 86 1.48 3.45 0.06
CA PRO A 86 1.16 2.07 0.44
C PRO A 86 0.56 1.22 -0.69
N TYR A 87 -0.24 1.83 -1.57
CA TYR A 87 -0.89 1.11 -2.66
C TYR A 87 0.12 0.50 -3.64
N GLN A 88 1.07 1.29 -4.12
CA GLN A 88 2.12 0.80 -5.02
C GLN A 88 2.97 -0.28 -4.35
N LEU A 89 3.36 -0.07 -3.08
CA LEU A 89 4.14 -1.05 -2.33
C LEU A 89 3.40 -2.39 -2.25
N ILE A 90 2.13 -2.38 -1.85
CA ILE A 90 1.32 -3.60 -1.72
C ILE A 90 1.17 -4.30 -3.08
N VAL A 91 0.76 -3.57 -4.12
CA VAL A 91 0.51 -4.15 -5.44
C VAL A 91 1.78 -4.78 -6.01
N PHE A 92 2.92 -4.08 -5.98
CA PHE A 92 4.16 -4.62 -6.54
C PHE A 92 4.68 -5.84 -5.77
N HIS A 93 4.65 -5.82 -4.43
CA HIS A 93 5.08 -6.97 -3.65
C HIS A 93 4.11 -8.15 -3.78
N PHE A 94 2.80 -7.88 -3.83
CA PHE A 94 1.80 -8.93 -4.03
C PHE A 94 1.97 -9.62 -5.39
N LEU A 95 2.13 -8.85 -6.47
CA LEU A 95 2.29 -9.39 -7.82
C LEU A 95 3.59 -10.20 -8.01
N LEU A 96 4.65 -9.88 -7.28
CA LEU A 96 5.87 -10.70 -7.27
C LEU A 96 5.70 -12.02 -6.51
N GLY A 97 4.76 -12.06 -5.56
CA GLY A 97 4.55 -13.20 -4.67
C GLY A 97 3.57 -14.26 -5.20
N VAL A 98 2.69 -13.91 -6.14
CA VAL A 98 1.67 -14.81 -6.72
C VAL A 98 2.13 -15.45 -8.03
#